data_AF-X1VU36-F1
#
_entry.id   AF-X1VU36-F1
#
_cell.length_a   1.000
_cell.length_b   1.000
_cell.length_c   1.000
_cell.angle_alpha   90.00
_cell.angle_beta   90.00
_cell.angle_gamma   90.00
#
_symmetry.space_group_name_H-M   'P 1'
#
loop_
_entity.id
_entity.type
_entity.pdbx_description
1 polymer ?
#
loop_
_entity_poly.entity_id
_entity_poly.type
_entity_poly.pdbx_seq_one_letter_code
_entity_poly.pdbx_strand_id
1 'polypeptide(L)'
;MSQPFKLYRLQQIDSKINSTRSRLTEIEISLNDNSALQAAQHQAETASQSLQEAQEALQIAERNVQDLQIKIQQSEASLYGGKIKNPKELQDIQSEAASLNKYFTVLEERQLDAMLLVEEAELELNKSESTLRSRQADNAGKNS
;
A
#
# COMPACT_ATOMS: atom_id res chain seq x y z
N MET A 1 57.35 3.85 -45.03
CA MET A 1 56.25 4.07 -44.06
C MET A 1 56.73 3.65 -42.67
N SER A 2 57.00 4.61 -41.79
CA SER A 2 57.73 4.35 -40.54
C SER A 2 56.85 3.74 -39.45
N GLN A 3 57.39 2.74 -38.75
CA GLN A 3 56.76 2.03 -37.63
C GLN A 3 56.18 2.95 -36.53
N PRO A 4 56.81 4.09 -36.18
CA PRO A 4 56.26 5.06 -35.22
C PRO A 4 54.92 5.67 -35.64
N PHE A 5 54.68 5.88 -36.94
CA PHE A 5 53.42 6.44 -37.43
C PHE A 5 52.25 5.46 -37.23
N LYS A 6 52.51 4.15 -37.42
CA LYS A 6 51.50 3.10 -37.18
C LYS A 6 51.16 2.98 -35.68
N LEU A 7 52.17 3.07 -34.81
CA LEU A 7 51.98 3.05 -33.35
C LEU A 7 51.22 4.27 -32.85
N TYR A 8 51.54 5.46 -33.36
CA TYR A 8 50.81 6.69 -33.04
C TYR A 8 49.33 6.61 -33.47
N ARG A 9 49.06 6.07 -34.66
CA ARG A 9 47.69 5.86 -35.14
C ARG A 9 46.92 4.85 -34.29
N LEU A 10 47.58 3.79 -33.82
CA LEU A 10 47.00 2.83 -32.89
C LEU A 10 46.66 3.49 -31.55
N GLN A 11 47.59 4.25 -30.97
CA GLN A 11 47.36 5.00 -29.73
C GLN A 11 46.18 5.99 -29.84
N GLN A 12 46.03 6.66 -30.99
CA GLN A 12 44.87 7.53 -31.23
C GLN A 12 43.55 6.74 -31.29
N ILE A 13 43.55 5.56 -31.89
CA ILE A 13 42.37 4.68 -31.92
C ILE A 13 42.04 4.20 -30.50
N ASP A 14 43.03 3.76 -29.74
CA ASP A 14 42.85 3.32 -28.35
C ASP A 14 42.31 4.43 -27.46
N SER A 15 42.82 5.65 -27.62
CA SER A 15 42.34 6.83 -26.89
C SER A 15 40.87 7.13 -27.19
N LYS A 16 40.46 7.00 -28.47
CA LYS A 16 39.06 7.15 -28.86
C LYS A 16 38.19 6.06 -28.26
N ILE A 17 38.61 4.80 -28.33
CA ILE A 17 37.88 3.66 -27.72
C ILE A 17 37.68 3.90 -26.23
N ASN A 18 38.71 4.34 -25.52
CA ASN A 18 38.62 4.65 -24.09
C ASN A 18 37.61 5.77 -23.82
N SER A 19 37.67 6.89 -24.57
CA SER A 19 36.71 7.98 -24.40
C SER A 19 35.26 7.56 -24.66
N THR A 20 35.03 6.72 -25.69
CA THR A 20 33.69 6.22 -26.01
C THR A 20 33.18 5.27 -24.93
N ARG A 21 34.05 4.40 -24.38
CA ARG A 21 33.68 3.50 -23.29
C ARG A 21 33.32 4.26 -22.02
N SER A 22 34.14 5.23 -21.62
CA SER A 22 33.83 6.08 -20.47
C SER A 22 32.49 6.80 -20.65
N ARG A 23 32.23 7.34 -21.84
CA ARG A 23 30.96 8.00 -22.14
C ARG A 23 29.77 7.04 -22.11
N LEU A 24 29.95 5.81 -22.58
CA LEU A 24 28.90 4.78 -22.55
C LEU A 24 28.55 4.41 -21.11
N THR A 25 29.56 4.20 -20.25
CA THR A 25 29.35 3.92 -18.82
C THR A 25 28.63 5.07 -18.10
N GLU A 26 28.95 6.33 -18.40
CA GLU A 26 28.20 7.48 -17.85
C GLU A 26 26.72 7.47 -18.25
N ILE A 27 26.43 7.14 -19.51
CA ILE A 27 25.06 7.06 -20.03
C ILE A 27 24.30 5.89 -19.37
N GLU A 28 24.93 4.73 -19.21
CA GLU A 28 24.32 3.56 -18.56
C GLU A 28 23.98 3.85 -17.09
N ILE A 29 24.87 4.51 -16.34
CA ILE A 29 24.62 4.91 -14.95
C ILE A 29 23.41 5.86 -14.88
N SER A 30 23.37 6.86 -15.77
CA SER A 30 22.28 7.85 -15.82
C SER A 30 20.93 7.22 -16.16
N LEU A 31 20.91 6.25 -17.09
CA LEU A 31 19.71 5.52 -17.46
C LEU A 31 19.21 4.61 -16.32
N ASN A 32 20.12 3.92 -15.63
CA ASN A 32 19.78 3.02 -14.54
C ASN A 32 19.29 3.77 -13.29
N ASP A 33 19.83 4.95 -13.01
CA ASP A 33 19.32 5.82 -11.95
C ASP A 33 17.89 6.30 -12.25
N ASN A 34 17.60 6.62 -13.52
CA ASN A 34 16.26 7.03 -13.93
C ASN A 34 15.23 5.89 -13.82
N SER A 35 15.60 4.66 -14.20
CA SER A 35 14.72 3.50 -14.05
C SER A 35 14.45 3.18 -12.57
N ALA A 36 15.45 3.32 -11.70
CA ALA A 36 15.29 3.15 -10.26
C ALA A 36 14.36 4.21 -9.65
N LEU A 37 14.44 5.46 -10.10
CA LEU A 37 13.53 6.53 -9.66
C LEU A 37 12.09 6.26 -10.11
N GLN A 38 11.89 5.85 -11.37
CA GLN A 38 10.57 5.49 -11.89
C GLN A 38 9.97 4.30 -11.14
N ALA A 39 10.77 3.29 -10.81
CA ALA A 39 10.33 2.15 -10.02
C ALA A 39 9.89 2.57 -8.60
N ALA A 40 10.66 3.44 -7.93
CA ALA A 40 10.30 3.95 -6.61
C ALA A 40 9.00 4.79 -6.64
N GLN A 41 8.80 5.58 -7.70
CA GLN A 41 7.59 6.38 -7.91
C GLN A 41 6.37 5.46 -8.07
N HIS A 42 6.48 4.44 -8.93
CA HIS A 42 5.42 3.46 -9.15
C HIS A 42 5.09 2.68 -7.86
N GLN A 43 6.10 2.32 -7.07
CA GLN A 43 5.88 1.64 -5.78
C GLN A 43 5.10 2.51 -4.81
N ALA A 44 5.45 3.80 -4.67
CA ALA A 44 4.71 4.73 -3.83
C ALA A 44 3.26 4.92 -4.29
N GLU A 45 3.03 5.04 -5.61
CA GLU A 45 1.69 5.13 -6.18
C GLU A 45 0.85 3.86 -5.93
N THR A 46 1.45 2.69 -6.10
CA THR A 46 0.79 1.41 -5.83
C THR A 46 0.44 1.27 -4.35
N ALA A 47 1.38 1.58 -3.46
CA ALA A 47 1.14 1.55 -2.01
C ALA A 47 0.05 2.53 -1.58
N SER A 48 -0.02 3.71 -2.20
CA SER A 48 -1.09 4.69 -1.96
C SER A 48 -2.46 4.17 -2.40
N GLN A 49 -2.54 3.46 -3.54
CA GLN A 49 -3.79 2.83 -3.99
C GLN A 49 -4.22 1.72 -3.03
N SER A 50 -3.30 0.85 -2.61
CA SER A 50 -3.59 -0.20 -1.63
C SER A 50 -4.07 0.36 -0.29
N LEU A 51 -3.51 1.48 0.17
CA LEU A 51 -4.00 2.15 1.38
C LEU A 51 -5.43 2.66 1.21
N GLN A 52 -5.74 3.28 0.07
CA GLN A 52 -7.11 3.74 -0.21
C GLN A 52 -8.11 2.56 -0.20
N GLU A 53 -7.77 1.47 -0.87
CA GLU A 53 -8.61 0.26 -0.90
C GLU A 53 -8.83 -0.33 0.51
N ALA A 54 -7.78 -0.38 1.32
CA ALA A 54 -7.87 -0.85 2.71
C ALA A 54 -8.76 0.07 3.57
N GLN A 55 -8.65 1.39 3.41
CA GLN A 55 -9.49 2.36 4.11
C GLN A 55 -10.96 2.26 3.71
N GLU A 56 -11.25 2.05 2.42
CA GLU A 56 -12.62 1.81 1.94
C GLU A 56 -13.19 0.52 2.54
N ALA A 57 -12.40 -0.55 2.59
CA ALA A 57 -12.79 -1.81 3.21
C ALA A 57 -13.07 -1.66 4.72
N LEU A 58 -12.24 -0.91 5.44
CA LEU A 58 -12.44 -0.59 6.86
C LEU A 58 -13.74 0.18 7.06
N GLN A 59 -14.01 1.20 6.25
CA GLN A 59 -15.25 1.98 6.35
C GLN A 59 -16.50 1.12 6.13
N ILE A 60 -16.43 0.14 5.23
CA ILE A 60 -17.53 -0.83 5.03
C ILE A 60 -17.69 -1.73 6.27
N ALA A 61 -16.59 -2.21 6.86
CA ALA A 61 -16.63 -3.03 8.07
C ALA A 61 -17.26 -2.27 9.26
N GLU A 62 -16.84 -1.02 9.46
CA GLU A 62 -17.40 -0.12 10.49
C GLU A 62 -18.91 0.08 10.34
N ARG A 63 -19.37 0.34 9.11
CA ARG A 63 -20.80 0.48 8.83
C ARG A 63 -21.58 -0.79 9.16
N ASN A 64 -21.05 -1.95 8.79
CA ASN A 64 -21.71 -3.23 9.08
C ASN A 64 -21.84 -3.47 10.60
N VAL A 65 -20.81 -3.15 11.37
CA VAL A 65 -20.83 -3.23 12.85
C VAL A 65 -21.89 -2.27 13.40
N GLN A 66 -21.92 -1.03 12.92
CA GLN A 66 -22.89 -0.02 13.37
C GLN A 66 -24.33 -0.43 13.05
N ASP A 67 -24.61 -0.90 11.84
CA ASP A 67 -25.93 -1.35 11.41
C ASP A 67 -26.42 -2.52 12.28
N LEU A 68 -25.54 -3.47 12.58
CA LEU A 68 -25.86 -4.60 13.44
C LEU A 68 -26.10 -4.17 14.89
N GLN A 69 -25.31 -3.22 15.40
CA GLN A 69 -25.49 -2.66 16.74
C GLN A 69 -26.86 -1.99 16.88
N ILE A 70 -27.30 -1.23 15.88
CA ILE A 70 -28.64 -0.63 15.83
C ILE A 70 -29.72 -1.73 15.88
N LYS A 71 -29.54 -2.81 15.11
CA LYS A 71 -30.48 -3.94 15.09
C LYS A 71 -30.57 -4.65 16.46
N ILE A 72 -29.44 -4.85 17.12
CA ILE A 72 -29.38 -5.41 18.48
C ILE A 72 -30.16 -4.51 19.45
N GLN A 73 -29.90 -3.20 19.45
CA GLN A 73 -30.60 -2.24 20.32
C GLN A 73 -32.12 -2.25 20.10
N GLN A 74 -32.58 -2.35 18.86
CA GLN A 74 -34.00 -2.44 18.54
C GLN A 74 -34.64 -3.75 19.05
N SER A 75 -33.91 -4.87 18.93
CA SER A 75 -34.35 -6.17 19.45
C SER A 75 -34.42 -6.18 20.98
N GLU A 76 -33.40 -5.64 21.65
CA GLU A 76 -33.36 -5.50 23.11
C GLU A 76 -34.45 -4.56 23.64
N ALA A 77 -34.66 -3.41 22.99
CA ALA A 77 -35.75 -2.50 23.35
C ALA A 77 -37.13 -3.16 23.23
N SER A 78 -37.30 -4.06 22.26
CA SER A 78 -38.54 -4.84 22.11
C SER A 78 -38.67 -5.87 23.24
N LEU A 79 -37.60 -6.62 23.52
CA LEU A 79 -37.57 -7.66 24.55
C LEU A 79 -37.83 -7.10 25.95
N TYR A 80 -37.17 -5.99 26.31
CA TYR A 80 -37.26 -5.38 27.63
C TYR A 80 -38.36 -4.31 27.76
N GLY A 81 -38.94 -3.86 26.64
CA GLY A 81 -40.00 -2.85 26.62
C GLY A 81 -41.37 -3.33 27.09
N GLY A 82 -41.51 -4.60 27.50
CA GLY A 82 -42.74 -5.16 28.07
C GLY A 82 -43.95 -5.21 27.13
N LYS A 83 -43.74 -4.95 25.83
CA LYS A 83 -44.80 -4.96 24.81
C LYS A 83 -45.19 -6.38 24.37
N ILE A 84 -44.26 -7.33 24.42
CA ILE A 84 -44.50 -8.72 24.03
C ILE A 84 -44.99 -9.50 25.24
N LYS A 85 -46.23 -9.98 25.15
CA LYS A 85 -46.88 -10.78 26.21
C LYS A 85 -46.95 -12.27 25.87
N ASN A 86 -46.69 -12.63 24.61
CA ASN A 86 -46.74 -14.00 24.13
C ASN A 86 -45.42 -14.73 24.46
N PRO A 87 -45.44 -15.82 25.24
CA PRO A 87 -44.23 -16.55 25.62
C PRO A 87 -43.41 -17.06 24.44
N LYS A 88 -44.06 -17.44 23.34
CA LYS A 88 -43.39 -17.97 22.14
C LYS A 88 -42.62 -16.88 21.39
N GLU A 89 -43.25 -15.72 21.18
CA GLU A 89 -42.61 -14.56 20.56
C GLU A 89 -41.43 -14.04 21.39
N LEU A 90 -41.55 -14.10 22.72
CA LEU A 90 -40.47 -13.70 23.64
C LEU A 90 -39.26 -14.63 23.47
N GLN A 91 -39.49 -15.94 23.36
CA GLN A 91 -38.43 -16.92 23.12
C GLN A 91 -37.78 -16.78 21.73
N ASP A 92 -38.57 -16.46 20.71
CA ASP A 92 -38.07 -16.20 19.35
C ASP A 92 -37.15 -14.97 19.34
N ILE A 93 -37.55 -13.87 19.99
CA ILE A 93 -36.75 -12.64 20.09
C ILE A 93 -35.47 -12.84 20.92
N GLN A 94 -35.52 -13.61 22.02
CA GLN A 94 -34.32 -13.98 22.77
C GLN A 94 -33.33 -14.78 21.90
N SER A 95 -33.83 -15.70 21.08
CA SER A 95 -33.00 -16.50 20.17
C SER A 95 -32.39 -15.66 19.05
N GLU A 96 -33.16 -14.69 18.53
CA GLU A 96 -32.67 -13.71 17.57
C GLU A 96 -31.57 -12.84 18.19
N ALA A 97 -31.80 -12.25 19.37
CA ALA A 97 -30.80 -11.43 20.07
C ALA A 97 -29.50 -12.19 20.36
N ALA A 98 -29.59 -13.46 20.78
CA ALA A 98 -28.42 -14.30 20.97
C ALA A 98 -27.65 -14.55 19.65
N SER A 99 -28.36 -14.69 18.53
CA SER A 99 -27.75 -14.90 17.21
C SER A 99 -27.12 -13.62 16.68
N LEU A 100 -27.77 -12.47 16.88
CA LEU A 100 -27.23 -11.16 16.51
C LEU A 100 -25.94 -10.86 17.29
N ASN A 101 -25.90 -11.14 18.59
CA ASN A 101 -24.69 -10.97 19.40
C ASN A 101 -23.52 -11.84 18.92
N LYS A 102 -23.77 -13.11 18.54
CA LYS A 102 -22.72 -13.95 17.94
C LYS A 102 -22.20 -13.37 16.63
N TYR A 103 -23.10 -12.86 15.79
CA TYR A 103 -22.72 -12.24 14.52
C TYR A 103 -21.97 -10.92 14.74
N PHE A 104 -22.29 -10.19 15.80
CA PHE A 104 -21.62 -8.95 16.18
C PHE A 104 -20.14 -9.17 16.49
N THR A 105 -19.83 -10.19 17.30
CA THR A 105 -18.43 -10.57 17.56
C THR A 105 -17.67 -10.88 16.26
N VAL A 106 -18.30 -11.57 15.30
CA VAL A 106 -17.66 -11.86 14.01
C VAL A 106 -17.41 -10.60 13.18
N LEU A 107 -18.33 -9.62 13.21
CA LEU A 107 -18.12 -8.36 12.50
C LEU A 107 -17.07 -7.49 13.18
N GLU A 108 -16.97 -7.50 14.51
CA GLU A 108 -15.90 -6.82 15.25
C GLU A 108 -14.53 -7.41 14.94
N GLU A 109 -14.41 -8.75 14.88
CA GLU A 109 -13.16 -9.40 14.44
C GLU A 109 -12.76 -8.97 13.03
N ARG A 110 -13.72 -8.95 12.09
CA ARG A 110 -13.48 -8.48 10.71
C ARG A 110 -13.12 -7.01 10.63
N GLN A 111 -13.69 -6.17 11.48
CA GLN A 111 -13.33 -4.76 11.56
C GLN A 111 -11.89 -4.62 12.06
N LEU A 112 -11.51 -5.37 13.09
CA LEU A 112 -10.15 -5.36 13.63
C LEU A 112 -9.13 -5.81 12.57
N ASP A 113 -9.42 -6.88 11.83
CA ASP A 113 -8.57 -7.34 10.72
C ASP A 113 -8.42 -6.25 9.65
N ALA A 114 -9.50 -5.53 9.32
CA ALA A 114 -9.44 -4.42 8.37
C ALA A 114 -8.59 -3.24 8.90
N MET A 115 -8.64 -2.96 10.21
CA MET A 115 -7.77 -1.95 10.83
C MET A 115 -6.29 -2.33 10.71
N LEU A 116 -5.94 -3.60 10.91
CA LEU A 116 -4.57 -4.09 10.75
C LEU A 116 -4.09 -3.95 9.30
N LEU A 117 -4.94 -4.27 8.32
CA LEU A 117 -4.60 -4.09 6.90
C LEU A 117 -4.33 -2.63 6.54
N VAL A 118 -5.09 -1.69 7.11
CA VAL A 118 -4.83 -0.25 6.94
C VAL A 118 -3.46 0.11 7.52
N GLU A 119 -3.16 -0.33 8.75
CA GLU A 119 -1.86 -0.06 9.39
C GLU A 119 -0.68 -0.63 8.57
N GLU A 120 -0.80 -1.85 8.06
CA GLU A 120 0.20 -2.45 7.16
C GLU A 120 0.39 -1.65 5.88
N ALA A 121 -0.70 -1.19 5.25
CA ALA A 121 -0.65 -0.38 4.04
C ALA A 121 -0.03 1.01 4.29
N GLU A 122 -0.31 1.63 5.44
CA GLU A 122 0.31 2.90 5.86
C GLU A 122 1.83 2.74 6.05
N LEU A 123 2.26 1.64 6.68
CA LEU A 123 3.69 1.34 6.85
C LEU A 123 4.40 1.17 5.51
N GLU A 124 3.81 0.44 4.56
CA GLU A 124 4.40 0.22 3.24
C GLU A 124 4.42 1.50 2.39
N LEU A 125 3.39 2.35 2.49
CA LEU A 125 3.40 3.67 1.86
C LEU A 125 4.53 4.54 2.41
N ASN A 126 4.65 4.64 3.75
CA ASN A 126 5.71 5.43 4.39
C ASN A 126 7.11 4.97 3.96
N LYS A 127 7.33 3.66 3.88
CA LYS A 127 8.58 3.07 3.41
C LYS A 127 8.85 3.37 1.94
N SER A 128 7.82 3.27 1.09
CA SER A 128 7.93 3.57 -0.34
C SER A 128 8.21 5.06 -0.58
N GLU A 129 7.55 5.96 0.15
CA GLU A 129 7.84 7.39 0.11
C GLU A 129 9.25 7.74 0.59
N SER A 130 9.72 7.10 1.67
CA SER A 130 11.10 7.27 2.15
C SER A 130 12.11 6.86 1.07
N THR A 131 11.86 5.73 0.41
CA THR A 131 12.70 5.24 -0.69
C THR A 131 12.70 6.22 -1.86
N LEU A 132 11.52 6.70 -2.26
CA LEU A 132 11.38 7.69 -3.32
C LEU A 132 12.13 8.99 -2.99
N ARG A 133 11.99 9.53 -1.78
CA ARG A 133 12.70 10.74 -1.34
C ARG A 133 14.22 10.56 -1.38
N SER A 134 14.74 9.42 -0.95
CA SER A 134 16.17 9.10 -1.05
C SER A 134 16.64 9.09 -2.50
N ARG A 135 15.89 8.46 -3.41
CA ARG A 135 16.25 8.39 -4.83
C ARG A 135 16.16 9.75 -5.53
N GLN A 136 15.19 10.58 -5.15
CA GLN A 136 15.08 11.95 -5.64
C GLN A 136 16.27 12.81 -5.19
N ALA A 137 16.70 12.68 -3.93
CA ALA A 137 17.87 13.39 -3.41
C ALA A 137 19.18 12.96 -4.11
N ASP A 138 19.37 11.66 -4.33
CA ASP A 138 20.52 11.12 -5.07
C ASP A 138 20.58 11.64 -6.52
N ASN A 139 19.43 11.79 -7.17
CA ASN A 139 19.35 12.32 -8.53
C ASN A 139 19.60 13.84 -8.58
N ALA A 140 19.08 14.60 -7.60
CA ALA A 140 19.28 16.05 -7.52
C ALA A 140 20.77 16.42 -7.27
N GLY A 141 21.47 15.67 -6.43
CA GLY A 141 22.89 15.91 -6.14
C GLY A 141 23.87 15.56 -7.27
N LYS A 142 23.42 14.83 -8.31
CA LYS A 142 24.23 14.51 -9.50
C LYS A 142 24.01 15.47 -10.66
N ASN A 143 22.89 16.20 -10.67
CA ASN A 143 22.55 17.18 -11.72
C ASN A 143 22.99 18.62 -11.36
N SER A 144 23.56 18.84 -10.17
CA SER A 144 24.16 20.12 -9.72
C SER A 144 25.68 20.11 -9.83
#